data_AF-A0A2K6APU0-F1
#
_entry.id   AF-A0A2K6APU0-F1
#
_cell.length_a   1.000
_cell.length_b   1.000
_cell.length_c   1.000
_cell.angle_alpha   90.00
_cell.angle_beta   90.00
_cell.angle_gamma   90.00
#
_symmetry.space_group_name_H-M   'P 1'
#
loop_
_entity.id
_entity.type
_entity.pdbx_description
1 polymer ?
#
loop_
_entity_poly.entity_id
_entity_poly.type
_entity_poly.pdbx_seq_one_letter_code
_entity_poly.pdbx_strand_id
1 'polypeptide(L)'
;MKVNREMKHLYVGGLGQEISETDLQNQFSRFAEVLDVEITQKDDQGNPQKIFAYINISVAEADLKKCMSVLNKTKWKGGALQIQLAKERILKIWLMEYHSGCHLFLWSSSAFLPK
;
A
#
# COMPACT_ATOMS: atom_id res chain seq x y z
N MET A 1 -23.38 6.84 6.94
CA MET A 1 -21.94 7.14 6.85
C MET A 1 -21.36 6.32 5.72
N LYS A 2 -20.82 6.96 4.67
CA LYS A 2 -20.17 6.26 3.56
C LYS A 2 -18.80 5.80 4.06
N VAL A 3 -18.64 4.50 4.30
CA VAL A 3 -17.33 3.93 4.60
C VAL A 3 -16.52 4.03 3.31
N ASN A 4 -15.60 5.00 3.24
CA ASN A 4 -14.71 5.15 2.12
C ASN A 4 -13.64 4.06 2.22
N ARG A 5 -13.77 3.03 1.41
CA ARG A 5 -12.79 1.94 1.32
C ARG A 5 -11.81 2.31 0.22
N GLU A 6 -10.54 2.40 0.59
CA GLU A 6 -9.46 2.64 -0.34
C GLU A 6 -8.79 1.32 -0.70
N MET A 7 -8.47 1.16 -1.99
CA MET A 7 -7.55 0.12 -2.42
C MET A 7 -6.14 0.51 -1.98
N LYS A 8 -5.47 -0.41 -1.28
CA LYS A 8 -4.10 -0.26 -0.79
C LYS A 8 -3.31 -1.51 -1.12
N HIS A 9 -2.06 -1.30 -1.49
CA HIS A 9 -1.11 -2.37 -1.71
C HIS A 9 -0.21 -2.51 -0.47
N LEU A 10 -0.18 -3.69 0.13
CA LEU A 10 0.62 -3.99 1.31
C LEU A 10 1.82 -4.84 0.95
N TYR A 11 2.96 -4.51 1.53
CA TYR A 11 4.14 -5.37 1.56
C TYR A 11 4.17 -6.10 2.89
N VAL A 12 4.34 -7.42 2.85
CA VAL A 12 4.41 -8.30 4.02
C VAL A 12 5.71 -9.09 3.97
N GLY A 13 6.69 -8.69 4.77
CA GLY A 13 7.97 -9.37 4.92
C GLY A 13 8.04 -10.23 6.18
N GLY A 14 9.08 -11.07 6.27
CA GLY A 14 9.31 -11.92 7.44
C GLY A 14 8.37 -13.11 7.52
N LEU A 15 7.88 -13.57 6.37
CA LEU A 15 7.05 -14.77 6.25
C LEU A 15 7.93 -16.02 6.31
N GLY A 16 7.39 -17.06 6.95
CA GLY A 16 7.98 -18.39 6.92
C GLY A 16 7.73 -19.12 5.60
N GLN A 17 8.53 -20.15 5.33
CA GLN A 17 8.45 -21.04 4.16
C GLN A 17 7.13 -21.79 4.05
N GLU A 18 6.42 -21.91 5.17
CA GLU A 18 5.16 -22.62 5.33
C GLU A 18 3.91 -21.77 5.03
N ILE A 19 4.07 -20.48 4.68
CA ILE A 19 2.94 -19.58 4.43
C ILE A 19 2.39 -19.76 3.02
N SER A 20 1.07 -19.97 2.93
CA SER A 20 0.31 -19.98 1.67
C SER A 20 -0.50 -18.70 1.48
N GLU A 21 -0.95 -18.46 0.24
CA GLU A 21 -1.80 -17.32 -0.10
C GLU A 21 -3.09 -17.30 0.73
N THR A 22 -3.66 -18.48 1.01
CA THR A 22 -4.86 -18.63 1.83
C THR A 22 -4.64 -18.25 3.30
N ASP A 23 -3.46 -18.51 3.87
CA ASP A 23 -3.14 -18.07 5.24
C ASP A 23 -3.09 -16.54 5.32
N LEU A 24 -2.47 -15.90 4.32
CA LEU A 24 -2.43 -14.43 4.21
C LEU A 24 -3.84 -13.89 4.04
N GLN A 25 -4.62 -14.44 3.10
CA GLN A 25 -5.99 -14.02 2.86
C GLN A 25 -6.82 -14.07 4.15
N ASN A 26 -6.74 -15.17 4.91
CA ASN A 26 -7.46 -15.32 6.18
C ASN A 26 -6.99 -14.35 7.26
N GLN A 27 -5.69 -14.05 7.34
CA GLN A 27 -5.17 -13.06 8.29
C GLN A 27 -5.67 -11.65 7.99
N PHE A 28 -5.58 -11.23 6.73
CA PHE A 28 -5.95 -9.88 6.32
C PHE A 28 -7.47 -9.71 6.18
N SER A 29 -8.22 -10.78 5.89
CA SER A 29 -9.69 -10.77 5.75
C SER A 29 -10.42 -10.24 6.98
N ARG A 30 -9.83 -10.35 8.17
CA ARG A 30 -10.41 -9.85 9.44
C ARG A 30 -10.40 -8.32 9.55
N PHE A 31 -9.49 -7.66 8.84
CA PHE A 31 -9.29 -6.22 8.90
C PHE A 31 -9.67 -5.52 7.59
N ALA A 32 -9.59 -6.24 6.47
CA ALA A 32 -9.75 -5.71 5.13
C ALA A 32 -10.29 -6.78 4.17
N GLU A 33 -10.85 -6.34 3.05
CA GLU A 33 -11.22 -7.26 1.95
C GLU A 33 -9.98 -7.51 1.09
N VAL A 34 -9.54 -8.76 1.01
CA VAL A 34 -8.37 -9.15 0.21
C VAL A 34 -8.79 -9.36 -1.24
N LEU A 35 -8.18 -8.60 -2.13
CA LEU A 35 -8.44 -8.65 -3.56
C LEU A 35 -7.50 -9.64 -4.26
N ASP A 36 -6.20 -9.55 -3.93
CA ASP A 36 -5.16 -10.31 -4.60
C ASP A 36 -3.94 -10.48 -3.67
N VAL A 37 -3.26 -11.62 -3.79
CA VAL A 37 -2.11 -12.00 -2.97
C VAL A 37 -1.02 -12.53 -3.90
N GLU A 38 0.17 -11.96 -3.81
CA GLU A 38 1.33 -12.38 -4.60
C GLU A 38 2.49 -12.71 -3.66
N ILE A 39 2.88 -13.99 -3.59
CA ILE A 39 4.00 -14.42 -2.75
C ILE A 39 5.26 -14.47 -3.60
N THR A 40 6.31 -13.78 -3.16
CA THR A 40 7.62 -13.77 -3.81
C THR A 40 8.68 -14.29 -2.84
N GLN A 41 9.45 -15.27 -3.30
CA GLN A 41 10.60 -15.79 -2.59
C GLN A 41 11.85 -15.23 -3.25
N LYS A 42 12.74 -14.59 -2.49
CA LYS A 42 14.02 -14.14 -3.00
C LYS A 42 15.13 -15.07 -2.49
N ASP A 43 15.68 -15.84 -3.41
CA ASP A 43 16.95 -16.52 -3.24
C ASP A 43 18.06 -15.47 -3.33
N ASP A 44 18.65 -15.17 -2.19
CA ASP A 44 19.85 -14.34 -2.10
C ASP A 44 20.99 -15.29 -1.72
N GLN A 45 21.84 -15.63 -2.69
CA GLN A 45 22.94 -16.62 -2.57
C GLN A 45 23.75 -16.39 -1.28
N GLY A 46 23.40 -17.08 -0.19
CA GLY A 46 24.07 -17.00 1.11
C GLY A 46 23.25 -16.45 2.28
N ASN A 47 22.03 -15.95 2.06
CA ASN A 47 21.09 -15.61 3.11
C ASN A 47 19.98 -16.66 3.20
N PRO A 48 19.42 -16.94 4.39
CA PRO A 48 18.22 -17.76 4.50
C PRO A 48 17.13 -17.15 3.62
N GLN A 49 16.46 -17.98 2.81
CA GLN A 49 15.44 -17.57 1.84
C GLN A 49 14.46 -16.59 2.49
N LYS A 50 14.50 -15.33 2.05
CA LYS A 50 13.60 -14.29 2.58
C LYS A 50 12.34 -14.31 1.73
N ILE A 51 11.24 -14.65 2.37
CA ILE A 51 9.93 -14.71 1.75
C ILE A 51 9.18 -13.44 2.11
N PHE A 52 8.61 -12.82 1.08
CA PHE A 52 7.75 -11.66 1.21
C PHE A 52 6.52 -11.82 0.32
N ALA A 53 5.43 -11.18 0.70
CA ALA A 53 4.20 -11.17 -0.07
C ALA A 53 3.72 -9.75 -0.28
N TYR A 54 3.09 -9.56 -1.43
CA TYR A 54 2.38 -8.36 -1.81
C TYR A 54 0.89 -8.68 -1.74
N ILE A 55 0.12 -7.80 -1.11
CA ILE A 55 -1.32 -8.03 -0.92
C ILE A 55 -2.07 -6.78 -1.33
N ASN A 56 -2.94 -6.93 -2.32
CA ASN A 56 -3.91 -5.90 -2.66
C ASN A 56 -5.15 -6.08 -1.78
N ILE A 57 -5.49 -5.05 -1.01
CA ILE A 57 -6.66 -5.05 -0.13
C ILE A 57 -7.52 -3.81 -0.35
N SER A 58 -8.81 -3.94 -0.08
CA SER A 58 -9.78 -2.85 0.04
C SER A 58 -10.12 -2.65 1.52
N VAL A 59 -9.72 -1.50 2.08
CA VAL A 59 -9.81 -1.25 3.51
C VAL A 59 -10.18 0.20 3.81
N ALA A 60 -10.91 0.43 4.90
CA ALA A 60 -11.15 1.78 5.39
C ALA A 60 -9.90 2.34 6.10
N GLU A 61 -9.67 3.64 6.03
CA GLU A 61 -8.49 4.28 6.66
C GLU A 61 -8.34 3.94 8.15
N ALA A 62 -9.46 3.82 8.87
CA ALA A 62 -9.46 3.49 10.30
C ALA A 62 -8.96 2.06 10.56
N ASP A 63 -9.37 1.09 9.74
CA ASP A 63 -8.99 -0.32 9.88
C ASP A 63 -7.58 -0.56 9.36
N LEU A 64 -7.14 0.17 8.34
CA LEU A 64 -5.76 0.15 7.85
C LEU A 64 -4.76 0.52 8.95
N LYS A 65 -5.01 1.62 9.67
CA LYS A 65 -4.14 2.07 10.77
C LYS A 65 -4.09 1.03 11.89
N LYS A 66 -5.23 0.44 12.25
CA LYS A 66 -5.29 -0.65 13.24
C LYS A 66 -4.51 -1.88 12.76
N CYS A 67 -4.73 -2.31 11.53
CA CYS A 67 -4.05 -3.45 10.91
C CYS A 67 -2.52 -3.29 10.98
N MET A 68 -2.01 -2.13 10.54
CA MET A 68 -0.58 -1.80 10.63
C MET A 68 -0.06 -1.84 12.06
N SER A 69 -0.75 -1.23 13.02
CA SER A 69 -0.29 -1.23 14.42
C SER A 69 -0.36 -2.60 15.09
N VAL A 70 -1.36 -3.41 14.76
CA VAL A 70 -1.59 -4.72 15.38
C VAL A 70 -0.68 -5.79 14.79
N LEU A 71 -0.53 -5.84 13.46
CA LEU A 71 0.19 -6.93 12.80
C LEU A 71 1.68 -6.64 12.60
N ASN A 72 2.11 -5.37 12.57
CA ASN A 72 3.54 -5.03 12.44
C ASN A 72 4.33 -5.53 13.66
N LYS A 73 5.42 -6.27 13.40
CA LYS A 73 6.32 -6.91 14.38
C LYS A 73 5.70 -8.06 15.18
N THR A 74 4.53 -8.56 14.79
CA THR A 74 3.99 -9.78 15.42
C THR A 74 4.79 -11.00 14.98
N LYS A 75 5.03 -11.92 15.91
CA LYS A 75 5.61 -13.21 15.58
C LYS A 75 4.52 -14.09 14.99
N TRP A 76 4.68 -14.50 13.74
CA TRP A 76 3.74 -15.36 13.04
C TRP A 76 4.49 -16.39 12.22
N LYS A 77 4.10 -17.66 12.39
CA LYS A 77 4.61 -18.82 11.62
C LYS A 77 6.14 -18.85 11.50
N GLY A 78 6.80 -18.68 12.65
CA GLY A 78 8.25 -18.75 12.78
C GLY A 78 9.03 -17.47 12.43
N GLY A 79 8.37 -16.45 11.85
CA GLY A 79 8.98 -15.17 11.49
C GLY A 79 8.39 -13.98 12.24
N ALA A 80 9.01 -12.81 12.12
CA ALA A 80 8.45 -11.53 12.59
C ALA A 80 7.83 -10.81 11.40
N LEU A 81 6.50 -10.69 11.38
CA LEU A 81 5.76 -10.00 10.33
C LEU A 81 6.20 -8.55 10.22
N GLN A 82 6.54 -8.13 9.01
CA GLN A 82 6.86 -6.75 8.68
C GLN A 82 5.87 -6.27 7.64
N ILE A 83 4.86 -5.53 8.09
CA ILE A 83 3.85 -4.97 7.20
C ILE A 83 4.21 -3.53 6.93
N GLN A 84 4.30 -3.19 5.65
CA GLN A 84 4.53 -1.85 5.18
C GLN A 84 3.50 -1.53 4.11
N LEU A 85 3.10 -0.26 3.99
CA LEU A 85 2.45 0.16 2.75
C LEU A 85 3.47 -0.09 1.66
N ALA A 86 3.12 -0.92 0.68
CA ALA A 86 3.97 -1.04 -0.48
C ALA A 86 4.09 0.35 -1.08
N LYS A 87 5.27 0.62 -1.63
CA LYS A 87 5.56 1.89 -2.27
C LYS A 87 4.77 1.93 -3.58
N GLU A 88 3.45 2.08 -3.49
CA GLU A 88 2.61 2.49 -4.60
C GLU A 88 3.25 3.77 -5.11
N ARG A 89 3.83 3.68 -6.30
CA ARG A 89 4.46 4.77 -7.01
C ARG A 89 3.44 5.90 -7.04
N ILE A 90 3.55 6.84 -6.10
CA ILE A 90 3.44 8.32 -6.15
C ILE A 90 2.50 8.95 -7.22
N LEU A 91 1.66 8.20 -7.92
CA LEU A 91 0.78 8.71 -8.97
C LEU A 91 -0.41 9.46 -8.38
N LYS A 92 -0.75 9.23 -7.11
CA LYS A 92 -1.79 10.01 -6.41
C LYS A 92 -1.31 11.41 -6.00
N ILE A 93 0.00 11.67 -5.90
CA ILE A 93 0.51 13.01 -5.55
C ILE A 93 0.25 14.02 -6.68
N TRP A 94 0.16 13.56 -7.94
CA TRP A 94 -0.08 14.44 -9.09
C TRP A 94 -1.57 14.75 -9.40
N LEU A 95 -2.53 14.11 -8.72
CA LEU A 95 -3.97 14.34 -8.97
C LEU A 95 -4.66 15.15 -7.85
N MET A 96 -4.12 15.18 -6.64
CA MET A 96 -4.68 16.00 -5.56
C MET A 96 -4.24 17.47 -5.65
N GLU A 97 -3.08 17.78 -6.22
CA GLU A 97 -2.68 19.17 -6.48
C GLU A 97 -3.43 19.84 -7.64
N TYR A 98 -4.25 19.10 -8.41
CA TYR A 98 -5.06 19.68 -9.49
C TYR A 98 -6.45 20.15 -9.05
N HIS A 99 -6.87 19.89 -7.80
CA HIS A 99 -8.23 20.20 -7.32
C HIS A 99 -8.29 21.18 -6.14
N SER A 100 -7.19 21.85 -5.78
CA SER A 100 -7.17 22.89 -4.72
C SER A 100 -6.35 24.13 -5.08
N GLY A 101 -6.19 24.40 -6.38
CA GLY A 101 -5.36 25.50 -6.89
C GLY A 101 -6.01 26.37 -7.96
N CYS A 102 -7.33 26.51 -7.99
CA CYS A 102 -7.95 27.65 -8.67
C CYS A 102 -7.70 28.92 -7.84
N HIS A 103 -6.48 29.43 -7.85
CA HIS A 103 -6.24 30.84 -7.62
C HIS A 103 -5.71 31.43 -8.91
N LEU A 104 -6.68 31.88 -9.69
CA LEU A 104 -6.57 32.67 -10.90
C LEU A 104 -5.76 33.96 -10.59
N PHE A 105 -4.43 33.90 -10.58
CA PHE A 105 -3.66 35.11 -10.83
C PHE A 105 -3.65 35.36 -12.34
N LEU A 106 -4.63 36.17 -12.72
CA LEU A 106 -4.66 37.04 -13.89
C LEU A 106 -3.24 37.41 -14.33
N TRP A 107 -2.71 36.75 -15.35
CA TRP A 107 -1.73 37.42 -16.19
C TRP A 107 -2.49 38.32 -17.14
N SER A 108 -2.72 39.54 -16.66
CA SER A 108 -3.25 40.65 -17.41
C SER A 108 -2.48 40.80 -18.73
N SER A 109 -3.25 40.83 -19.81
CA SER A 109 -2.86 41.32 -21.13
C SER A 109 -1.87 42.47 -21.07
N SER A 110 -0.80 42.39 -21.87
CA SER A 110 -0.29 43.54 -22.60
C SER A 110 0.40 43.04 -23.86
N ALA A 111 -0.23 43.39 -24.97
CA ALA A 111 0.14 43.04 -26.33
C ALA A 111 1.55 43.53 -26.68
N PHE A 112 2.32 42.68 -27.37
CA PHE A 112 3.47 43.10 -28.15
C PHE A 112 3.17 42.77 -29.62
N LEU A 113 2.71 43.79 -30.35
CA LEU A 113 2.53 43.80 -31.80
C LEU A 113 3.90 43.93 -32.48
N PRO A 114 4.19 43.18 -33.56
CA PRO A 114 5.29 43.52 -34.46
C PRO A 114 4.78 44.30 -35.69
N LYS A 115 5.49 45.37 -36.03
CA LYS A 115 5.67 45.85 -37.41
C LYS A 115 7.16 45.94 -37.68
#